data_AF-A0A2M7CRU8-F1
#
_entry.id   AF-A0A2M7CRU8-F1
#
_cell.length_a   1.000
_cell.length_b   1.000
_cell.length_c   1.000
_cell.angle_alpha   90.00
_cell.angle_beta   90.00
_cell.angle_gamma   90.00
#
_symmetry.space_group_name_H-M   'P 1'
#
loop_
_entity.id
_entity.type
_entity.pdbx_description
1 polymer ?
#
loop_
_entity_poly.entity_id
_entity_poly.type
_entity_poly.pdbx_seq_one_letter_code
_entity_poly.pdbx_strand_id
1 'polypeptide(L)'
;MQSTPSSILEEGRTILAPFLEPFGFSWRTGASGSGSGGPFASGSYVRGDRRLEVHFRYSLGLVTYPLRDESISHQDFVRIAASRTVRSQYPGFSDDPLDGFRHLAHDLDVICSSFVEDSETGFQEVLVLSKSASSRPRLP
;
A
#
# COMPACT_ATOMS: atom_id res chain seq x y z
N MET A 1 19.51 12.37 16.35
CA MET A 1 18.10 12.74 16.63
C MET A 1 17.26 11.56 16.19
N GLN A 2 16.36 11.04 17.02
CA GLN A 2 15.47 9.96 16.58
C GLN A 2 14.45 10.54 15.60
N SER A 3 14.37 10.01 14.39
CA SER A 3 13.36 10.40 13.40
C SER A 3 11.97 10.03 13.92
N THR A 4 11.04 10.99 13.90
CA THR A 4 9.64 10.72 14.30
C THR A 4 8.93 9.92 13.20
N PRO A 5 7.88 9.12 13.54
CA PRO A 5 7.07 8.43 12.54
C PRO A 5 6.57 9.35 11.41
N SER A 6 6.16 10.57 11.75
CA SER A 6 5.69 11.56 10.77
C SER A 6 6.81 12.05 9.84
N SER A 7 8.04 12.21 10.34
CA SER A 7 9.20 12.55 9.49
C SER A 7 9.50 11.43 8.50
N ILE A 8 9.55 10.19 8.99
CA ILE A 8 9.81 9.02 8.14
C ILE A 8 8.68 8.84 7.12
N LEU A 9 7.43 9.07 7.52
CA LEU A 9 6.29 9.01 6.60
C LEU A 9 6.39 10.07 5.49
N GLU A 10 6.85 11.28 5.79
CA GLU A 10 7.06 12.32 4.77
C GLU A 10 8.20 11.97 3.81
N GLU A 11 9.29 11.38 4.32
CA GLU A 11 10.37 10.84 3.48
C GLU A 11 9.88 9.68 2.61
N GLY A 12 9.10 8.76 3.19
CA GLY A 12 8.45 7.66 2.47
C GLY A 12 7.47 8.14 1.40
N ARG A 13 6.70 9.21 1.68
CA ARG A 13 5.86 9.89 0.68
C ARG A 13 6.70 10.40 -0.49
N THR A 14 7.86 10.98 -0.23
CA THR A 14 8.76 11.46 -1.30
C THR A 14 9.23 10.30 -2.20
N ILE A 15 9.38 9.09 -1.65
CA ILE A 15 9.70 7.87 -2.41
C ILE A 15 8.52 7.41 -3.27
N LEU A 16 7.28 7.49 -2.74
CA LEU A 16 6.08 7.01 -3.43
C LEU A 16 5.53 8.01 -4.46
N ALA A 17 5.75 9.31 -4.27
CA ALA A 17 5.18 10.36 -5.09
C ALA A 17 5.41 10.17 -6.61
N PRO A 18 6.61 9.80 -7.11
CA PRO A 18 6.84 9.58 -8.53
C PRO A 18 5.97 8.50 -9.17
N PHE A 19 5.43 7.56 -8.38
CA PHE A 19 4.64 6.43 -8.88
C PHE A 19 3.12 6.66 -8.79
N LEU A 20 2.69 7.75 -8.14
CA LEU A 20 1.28 8.01 -7.85
C LEU A 20 0.85 9.40 -8.34
N GLU A 21 1.64 10.43 -8.08
CA GLU A 21 1.27 11.82 -8.42
C GLU A 21 1.14 12.06 -9.93
N PRO A 22 2.00 11.49 -10.82
CA PRO A 22 1.80 11.60 -12.27
C PRO A 22 0.47 11.04 -12.77
N PHE A 23 -0.11 10.11 -12.03
CA PHE A 23 -1.40 9.49 -12.33
C PHE A 23 -2.57 10.22 -11.65
N GLY A 24 -2.35 11.40 -11.07
CA GLY A 24 -3.38 12.25 -10.49
C GLY A 24 -3.75 11.93 -9.04
N PHE A 25 -2.98 11.07 -8.36
CA PHE A 25 -3.15 10.89 -6.92
C PHE A 25 -2.61 12.09 -6.16
N SER A 26 -3.35 12.52 -5.13
CA SER A 26 -2.92 13.57 -4.21
C SER A 26 -2.75 13.02 -2.80
N TRP A 27 -1.68 13.43 -2.12
CA TRP A 27 -1.44 13.05 -0.73
C TRP A 27 -2.44 13.72 0.24
N ARG A 28 -2.91 12.94 1.21
CA ARG A 28 -3.73 13.36 2.34
C ARG A 28 -3.10 12.83 3.63
N THR A 29 -2.70 13.74 4.51
CA THR A 29 -2.19 13.40 5.83
C THR A 29 -3.28 12.71 6.65
N GLY A 30 -2.92 11.60 7.30
CA GLY A 30 -3.80 10.83 8.16
C GLY A 30 -3.54 11.09 9.64
N ALA A 31 -3.84 10.08 10.47
CA ALA A 31 -3.67 10.17 11.91
C ALA A 31 -2.19 10.02 12.28
N SER A 32 -1.78 10.70 13.36
CA SER A 32 -0.49 10.48 14.00
C SER A 32 -0.63 10.59 15.51
N GLY A 33 0.25 9.94 16.25
CA GLY A 33 0.21 9.97 17.71
C GLY A 33 0.97 8.81 18.34
N SER A 34 0.63 8.51 19.59
CA SER A 34 1.22 7.43 20.37
C SER A 34 0.13 6.51 20.89
N GLY A 35 0.37 5.20 20.83
CA GLY A 35 -0.53 4.17 21.38
C GLY A 35 0.24 3.04 22.05
N SER A 36 -0.45 1.97 22.46
CA SER A 36 0.12 0.85 23.23
C SER A 36 1.32 0.16 22.56
N GLY A 37 1.35 0.09 21.24
CA GLY A 37 2.50 -0.42 20.47
C GLY A 37 3.48 0.66 20.00
N GLY A 38 3.47 1.87 20.57
CA GLY A 38 4.39 2.96 20.23
C GLY A 38 3.86 4.05 19.28
N PRO A 39 4.72 5.01 18.90
CA PRO A 39 4.39 6.14 18.02
C PRO A 39 4.06 5.69 16.59
N PHE A 40 3.07 6.33 15.97
CA PHE A 40 2.63 6.00 14.61
C PHE A 40 2.29 7.25 13.80
N ALA A 41 2.30 7.09 12.48
CA ALA A 41 1.76 8.06 11.52
C ALA A 41 1.10 7.31 10.36
N SER A 42 0.07 7.88 9.78
CA SER A 42 -0.58 7.37 8.58
C SER A 42 -0.89 8.48 7.58
N GLY A 43 -1.17 8.07 6.35
CA GLY A 43 -1.63 8.96 5.31
C GLY A 43 -2.15 8.16 4.13
N SER A 44 -2.58 8.86 3.10
CA SER A 44 -3.12 8.21 1.92
C SER A 44 -2.95 9.01 0.64
N TYR A 45 -2.75 8.32 -0.46
CA TYR A 45 -2.89 8.87 -1.80
C TYR A 45 -4.33 8.66 -2.28
N VAL A 46 -4.95 9.72 -2.81
CA VAL A 46 -6.36 9.72 -3.23
C VAL A 46 -6.50 10.23 -4.66
N ARG A 47 -7.28 9.51 -5.48
CA ARG A 47 -7.73 9.93 -6.82
C ARG A 47 -9.18 9.47 -7.04
N GLY A 48 -10.14 10.38 -6.95
CA GLY A 48 -11.56 10.02 -7.02
C GLY A 48 -11.91 8.97 -5.96
N ASP A 49 -12.48 7.85 -6.39
CA ASP A 49 -12.85 6.71 -5.53
C ASP A 49 -11.66 5.77 -5.21
N ARG A 50 -10.48 6.01 -5.78
CA ARG A 50 -9.28 5.19 -5.54
C ARG A 50 -8.46 5.78 -4.39
N ARG A 51 -8.07 4.91 -3.46
CA ARG A 51 -7.23 5.28 -2.32
C ARG A 51 -6.16 4.24 -2.07
N LEU A 52 -4.96 4.69 -1.73
CA LEU A 52 -3.89 3.87 -1.17
C LEU A 52 -3.61 4.43 0.23
N GLU A 53 -3.91 3.66 1.27
CA GLU A 53 -3.61 4.03 2.65
C GLU A 53 -2.31 3.37 3.11
N VAL A 54 -1.48 4.14 3.81
CA VAL A 54 -0.20 3.68 4.36
C VAL A 54 -0.12 4.00 5.85
N HIS A 55 0.34 3.04 6.64
CA HIS A 55 0.52 3.17 8.08
C HIS A 55 1.95 2.83 8.47
N PHE A 56 2.63 3.80 9.07
CA PHE A 56 4.00 3.66 9.56
C PHE A 56 4.03 3.57 11.09
N ARG A 57 4.67 2.52 11.59
CA ARG A 57 4.94 2.30 13.01
C ARG A 57 6.20 1.46 13.16
N TYR A 58 7.33 2.13 13.36
CA TYR A 58 8.70 1.57 13.29
C TYR A 58 9.10 1.07 11.89
N SER A 59 8.17 0.47 11.15
CA SER A 59 8.28 0.12 9.74
C SER A 59 6.97 0.46 9.01
N LEU A 60 6.99 0.41 7.68
CA LEU A 60 5.77 0.47 6.88
C LEU A 60 4.99 -0.83 7.09
N GLY A 61 3.89 -0.74 7.84
CA GLY A 61 3.18 -1.92 8.36
C GLY A 61 1.96 -2.31 7.55
N LEU A 62 0.96 -1.44 7.48
CA LEU A 62 -0.29 -1.70 6.78
C LEU A 62 -0.37 -0.82 5.53
N VAL A 63 -0.54 -1.48 4.38
CA VAL A 63 -0.83 -0.84 3.10
C VAL A 63 -2.12 -1.44 2.55
N THR A 64 -3.13 -0.60 2.34
CA THR A 64 -4.45 -1.04 1.86
C THR A 64 -4.95 -0.18 0.71
N TYR A 65 -5.83 -0.78 -0.07
CA TYR A 65 -6.54 -0.14 -1.17
C TYR A 65 -8.04 -0.13 -0.88
N PRO A 66 -8.56 0.90 -0.21
CA PRO A 66 -10.01 1.06 -0.04
C PRO A 66 -10.71 1.28 -1.38
N LEU A 67 -11.88 0.67 -1.53
CA LEU A 67 -12.80 0.85 -2.65
C LEU A 67 -14.25 0.73 -2.15
N ARG A 68 -14.95 1.87 -2.05
CA ARG A 68 -16.30 1.95 -1.47
C ARG A 68 -16.33 1.35 -0.06
N ASP A 69 -17.12 0.32 0.18
CA ASP A 69 -17.30 -0.34 1.49
C ASP A 69 -16.28 -1.46 1.74
N GLU A 70 -15.28 -1.60 0.88
CA GLU A 70 -14.34 -2.70 0.89
C GLU A 70 -12.88 -2.23 0.87
N SER A 71 -11.98 -3.13 1.23
CA SER A 71 -10.54 -2.88 1.19
C SER A 71 -9.80 -4.16 0.86
N ILE A 72 -8.77 -4.05 0.03
CA ILE A 72 -7.80 -5.13 -0.20
C ILE A 72 -6.44 -4.74 0.39
N SER A 73 -5.77 -5.68 1.05
CA SER A 73 -4.39 -5.47 1.52
C SER A 73 -3.42 -5.50 0.33
N HIS A 74 -2.30 -4.80 0.42
CA HIS A 74 -1.27 -4.87 -0.63
C HIS A 74 -0.78 -6.30 -0.88
N GLN A 75 -0.61 -7.08 0.19
CA GLN A 75 -0.22 -8.47 0.10
C GLN A 75 -1.22 -9.33 -0.68
N ASP A 76 -2.53 -9.11 -0.49
CA ASP A 76 -3.55 -9.82 -1.26
C ASP A 76 -3.61 -9.33 -2.71
N PHE A 77 -3.44 -8.02 -2.92
CA PHE A 77 -3.41 -7.43 -4.25
C PHE A 77 -2.30 -8.06 -5.10
N VAL A 78 -1.05 -8.03 -4.62
CA VAL A 78 0.08 -8.56 -5.38
C VAL A 78 -0.02 -10.08 -5.55
N ARG A 79 -0.60 -10.82 -4.59
CA ARG A 79 -0.83 -12.26 -4.76
C ARG A 79 -1.73 -12.58 -5.94
N ILE A 80 -2.69 -11.71 -6.24
CA ILE A 80 -3.67 -11.90 -7.31
C ILE A 80 -3.14 -11.31 -8.63
N ALA A 81 -2.54 -10.12 -8.58
CA ALA A 81 -2.12 -9.38 -9.75
C ALA A 81 -0.74 -9.78 -10.29
N ALA A 82 0.16 -10.32 -9.45
CA ALA A 82 1.51 -10.67 -9.89
C ALA A 82 1.50 -11.83 -10.89
N SER A 83 2.30 -11.68 -11.95
CA SER A 83 2.59 -12.77 -12.87
C SER A 83 3.63 -13.74 -12.30
N ARG A 84 3.82 -14.91 -12.94
CA ARG A 84 4.83 -15.89 -12.49
C ARG A 84 6.27 -15.36 -12.55
N THR A 85 6.52 -14.29 -13.31
CA THR A 85 7.86 -13.75 -13.57
C THR A 85 8.18 -12.51 -12.74
N VAL A 86 7.19 -11.88 -12.10
CA VAL A 86 7.36 -10.69 -11.27
C VAL A 86 7.05 -11.06 -9.82
N ARG A 87 7.94 -10.69 -8.88
CA ARG A 87 7.75 -10.97 -7.45
C ARG A 87 7.59 -9.68 -6.69
N SER A 88 6.64 -9.67 -5.76
CA SER A 88 6.49 -8.57 -4.81
C SER A 88 7.72 -8.46 -3.90
N GLN A 89 8.12 -7.23 -3.63
CA GLN A 89 9.18 -6.90 -2.67
C GLN A 89 8.61 -6.49 -1.32
N TYR A 90 7.35 -6.04 -1.25
CA TYR A 90 6.72 -5.64 0.00
C TYR A 90 6.40 -6.83 0.94
N PRO A 91 6.56 -6.69 2.27
CA PRO A 91 7.19 -5.56 2.97
C PRO A 91 8.72 -5.61 2.93
N GLY A 92 9.29 -6.79 2.70
CA GLY A 92 10.73 -7.08 2.82
C GLY A 92 11.21 -7.14 4.27
N PHE A 93 12.48 -7.52 4.46
CA PHE A 93 13.15 -7.51 5.77
C PHE A 93 14.31 -6.50 5.70
N SER A 94 14.22 -5.41 6.46
CA SER A 94 15.27 -4.39 6.55
C SER A 94 15.19 -3.64 7.88
N ASP A 95 16.35 -3.16 8.33
CA ASP A 95 16.49 -2.25 9.47
C ASP A 95 16.36 -0.77 9.04
N ASP A 96 16.39 -0.48 7.73
CA ASP A 96 16.08 0.86 7.19
C ASP A 96 14.55 1.06 7.18
N PRO A 97 14.00 2.02 7.95
CA PRO A 97 12.57 2.26 7.99
C PRO A 97 11.98 2.73 6.65
N LEU A 98 12.81 3.19 5.71
CA LEU A 98 12.39 3.61 4.37
C LEU A 98 12.33 2.47 3.34
N ASP A 99 12.97 1.32 3.59
CA ASP A 99 13.01 0.22 2.62
C ASP A 99 11.63 -0.33 2.30
N GLY A 100 10.72 -0.39 3.28
CA GLY A 100 9.33 -0.78 3.04
C GLY A 100 8.64 0.11 1.99
N PHE A 101 8.95 1.41 1.97
CA PHE A 101 8.42 2.33 0.95
C PHE A 101 9.06 2.11 -0.42
N ARG A 102 10.36 1.78 -0.48
CA ARG A 102 11.05 1.46 -1.75
C ARG A 102 10.52 0.16 -2.34
N HIS A 103 10.27 -0.84 -1.51
CA HIS A 103 9.63 -2.10 -1.93
C HIS A 103 8.20 -1.87 -2.42
N LEU A 104 7.41 -1.05 -1.71
CA LEU A 104 6.08 -0.67 -2.18
C LEU A 104 6.14 0.09 -3.52
N ALA A 105 7.09 1.00 -3.68
CA ALA A 105 7.29 1.72 -4.94
C ALA A 105 7.60 0.77 -6.11
N HIS A 106 8.46 -0.23 -5.88
CA HIS A 106 8.71 -1.29 -6.87
C HIS A 106 7.42 -2.02 -7.25
N ASP A 107 6.66 -2.46 -6.25
CA ASP A 107 5.42 -3.21 -6.50
C ASP A 107 4.36 -2.35 -7.20
N LEU A 108 4.31 -1.03 -6.93
CA LEU A 108 3.43 -0.10 -7.64
C LEU A 108 3.78 0.01 -9.13
N ASP A 109 5.07 0.05 -9.46
CA ASP A 109 5.59 0.19 -10.82
C ASP A 109 5.40 -1.10 -11.65
N VAL A 110 5.76 -2.25 -11.08
CA VAL A 110 5.86 -3.50 -11.84
C VAL A 110 4.66 -4.44 -11.72
N ILE A 111 3.82 -4.27 -10.69
CA ILE A 111 2.67 -5.17 -10.42
C ILE A 111 1.35 -4.41 -10.40
N CYS A 112 1.30 -3.23 -9.79
CA CYS A 112 0.04 -2.54 -9.51
C CYS A 112 -0.36 -1.51 -10.57
N SER A 113 0.18 -1.57 -11.79
CA SER A 113 -0.17 -0.64 -12.86
C SER A 113 -1.68 -0.60 -13.14
N SER A 114 -2.42 -1.70 -12.99
CA SER A 114 -3.89 -1.71 -13.11
C SER A 114 -4.63 -0.83 -12.09
N PHE A 115 -4.06 -0.67 -10.89
CA PHE A 115 -4.58 0.26 -9.89
C PHE A 115 -4.27 1.71 -10.28
N VAL A 116 -3.07 1.95 -10.81
CA VAL A 116 -2.50 3.28 -11.04
C VAL A 116 -2.96 3.90 -12.37
N GLU A 117 -2.96 3.14 -13.46
CA GLU A 117 -3.19 3.61 -14.84
C GLU A 117 -4.66 3.67 -15.26
N ASP A 118 -5.59 3.46 -14.33
CA ASP A 118 -7.03 3.59 -14.55
C ASP A 118 -7.72 2.49 -15.39
N SER A 119 -7.29 1.24 -15.28
CA SER A 119 -8.13 0.12 -15.71
C SER A 119 -9.12 -0.23 -14.59
N GLU A 120 -10.31 0.37 -14.62
CA GLU A 120 -11.40 0.03 -13.68
C GLU A 120 -11.69 -1.47 -13.68
N THR A 121 -11.67 -2.09 -14.87
CA THR A 121 -11.83 -3.54 -15.05
C THR A 121 -10.78 -4.36 -14.31
N GLY A 122 -9.49 -3.99 -14.40
CA GLY A 122 -8.40 -4.75 -13.80
C GLY A 122 -8.42 -4.67 -12.27
N PHE A 123 -8.70 -3.49 -11.72
CA PHE A 123 -8.77 -3.31 -10.27
C PHE A 123 -10.00 -4.01 -9.64
N GLN A 124 -11.17 -3.91 -10.28
CA GLN A 124 -12.39 -4.58 -9.82
C GLN A 124 -12.26 -6.11 -9.90
N GLU A 125 -11.61 -6.65 -10.93
CA GLU A 125 -11.35 -8.09 -11.05
C GLU A 125 -10.50 -8.61 -9.89
N VAL A 126 -9.42 -7.89 -9.53
CA VAL A 126 -8.59 -8.24 -8.37
C VAL A 126 -9.41 -8.25 -7.07
N LEU A 127 -10.30 -7.27 -6.89
CA LEU A 127 -11.19 -7.19 -5.73
C LEU A 127 -12.13 -8.41 -5.66
N VAL A 128 -12.78 -8.77 -6.76
CA VAL A 128 -13.69 -9.93 -6.84
C VAL A 128 -12.96 -11.25 -6.55
N LEU A 129 -11.75 -11.42 -7.10
CA LEU A 129 -10.92 -12.59 -6.87
C LEU A 129 -10.46 -12.70 -5.40
N SER A 130 -10.15 -11.58 -4.75
CA SER A 130 -9.72 -11.57 -3.34
C SER A 130 -10.81 -12.07 -2.39
N LYS A 131 -12.08 -11.75 -2.66
CA LYS A 131 -13.24 -12.28 -1.92
C LYS A 131 -13.42 -13.77 -2.13
N SER A 132 -13.30 -14.21 -3.39
CA SER A 132 -13.46 -15.62 -3.76
C SER A 132 -12.38 -16.50 -3.11
N ALA A 133 -11.17 -15.96 -2.94
CA ALA A 133 -10.09 -16.63 -2.21
C ALA A 133 -10.31 -16.66 -0.69
N SER A 134 -10.90 -15.60 -0.12
CA SER A 134 -11.22 -15.53 1.32
C SER A 134 -12.41 -16.38 1.74
N SER A 135 -13.27 -16.78 0.79
CA SER A 135 -14.43 -17.65 1.03
C SER A 135 -14.12 -19.16 0.97
N ARG A 136 -12.88 -19.57 0.69
CA ARG A 136 -12.48 -20.97 0.81
C ARG A 136 -12.23 -21.30 2.29
N PRO A 137 -12.87 -22.35 2.84
CA PRO A 137 -12.57 -22.78 4.20
C PRO A 137 -11.08 -23.09 4.27
N ARG A 138 -10.39 -22.56 5.29
CA ARG A 138 -9.06 -23.05 5.65
C ARG A 138 -9.26 -24.54 5.95
N LEU A 139 -8.70 -25.40 5.10
CA LEU A 139 -8.69 -26.84 5.36
C LEU A 139 -8.01 -27.05 6.73
N PRO A 140 -8.57 -27.93 7.57
CA PRO A 140 -8.08 -28.16 8.93
C PRO A 140 -6.64 -28.67 8.96
#